data_AF-A0A914W498-F1
#
_entry.id   AF-A0A914W498-F1
#
_cell.length_a   1.000
_cell.length_b   1.000
_cell.length_c   1.000
_cell.angle_alpha   90.00
_cell.angle_beta   90.00
_cell.angle_gamma   90.00
#
_symmetry.space_group_name_H-M   'P 1'
#
loop_
_entity.id
_entity.type
_entity.pdbx_description
1 polymer ?
#
loop_
_entity_poly.entity_id
_entity_poly.type
_entity_poly.pdbx_seq_one_letter_code
_entity_poly.pdbx_strand_id
1 'polypeptide(L)' 'MANHGPSYGLSREMERKNQARFNLEEAQETLAWIEDVTGVQFEQSPPDMQTAGEISDALKDGVQLC' A
#
# COMPACT_ATOMS: atom_id res chain seq x y z
N MET A 1 -16.56 -11.53 -7.99
CA MET A 1 -17.50 -10.41 -8.17
C MET A 1 -16.82 -9.37 -9.05
N ALA A 2 -17.11 -9.37 -10.35
CA ALA A 2 -16.46 -8.50 -11.33
C ALA A 2 -17.56 -7.72 -12.08
N ASN A 3 -18.00 -6.60 -11.49
CA ASN A 3 -19.00 -5.69 -12.07
C ASN A 3 -18.75 -4.24 -11.61
N HIS A 4 -17.49 -3.81 -11.50
CA HIS A 4 -17.18 -2.38 -11.41
C HIS A 4 -16.68 -1.94 -12.79
N GLY A 5 -17.53 -1.23 -13.53
CA GLY A 5 -17.06 -0.40 -14.63
C GLY A 5 -16.07 0.64 -14.09
N PRO A 6 -15.25 1.27 -14.96
CA PRO A 6 -14.27 2.26 -14.52
C PRO A 6 -14.96 3.27 -13.62
N SER A 7 -14.38 3.55 -12.44
CA SER A 7 -14.86 4.66 -11.62
C SER A 7 -14.81 5.91 -12.50
N TYR A 8 -15.93 6.59 -12.68
CA TYR A 8 -16.02 7.88 -13.37
C TYR A 8 -16.43 8.95 -12.35
N GLY A 9 -16.19 10.23 -12.68
CA GLY A 9 -16.53 11.34 -11.79
C GLY A 9 -15.66 11.40 -10.53
N LEU A 10 -16.25 11.80 -9.40
CA LEU A 10 -15.57 12.09 -8.13
C LEU A 10 -14.68 10.94 -7.64
N SER A 11 -15.12 9.68 -7.74
CA SER A 11 -14.34 8.53 -7.26
C SER A 11 -13.01 8.37 -8.01
N ARG A 12 -13.00 8.57 -9.33
CA ARG A 12 -11.77 8.54 -10.13
C ARG A 12 -10.84 9.70 -9.79
N GLU A 13 -11.42 10.87 -9.57
CA GLU A 13 -10.67 12.06 -9.25
C GLU A 13 -10.01 11.94 -7.86
N MET A 14 -10.72 11.33 -6.90
CA MET A 14 -10.19 11.00 -5.58
C MET A 14 -9.08 9.95 -5.66
N GLU A 15 -9.27 8.87 -6.42
CA GLU A 15 -8.24 7.85 -6.63
C GLU A 15 -6.97 8.46 -7.24
N ARG A 16 -7.11 9.28 -8.27
CA ARG A 16 -5.99 9.97 -8.92
C ARG A 16 -5.26 10.91 -7.95
N LYS A 17 -6.02 11.68 -7.16
CA LYS A 17 -5.43 12.57 -6.14
C LYS A 17 -4.73 11.78 -5.05
N ASN A 18 -5.26 10.62 -4.65
CA ASN A 18 -4.64 9.75 -3.66
C ASN A 18 -3.32 9.18 -4.18
N GLN A 19 -3.31 8.63 -5.39
CA GLN A 19 -2.10 8.14 -6.06
C GLN A 19 -1.04 9.25 -6.19
N ALA A 20 -1.44 10.47 -6.54
CA ALA A 20 -0.52 11.61 -6.67
C ALA A 20 0.08 12.10 -5.34
N ARG A 21 -0.54 11.76 -4.21
CA ARG A 21 -0.06 12.12 -2.86
C ARG A 21 0.78 11.01 -2.22
N PHE A 22 0.74 9.81 -2.77
CA PHE A 22 1.44 8.67 -2.22
C PHE A 22 2.94 8.82 -2.47
N ASN A 23 3.74 8.74 -1.41
CA ASN A 23 5.19 8.71 -1.49
C ASN A 23 5.65 7.26 -1.29
N LEU A 24 6.21 6.68 -2.34
CA LEU A 24 6.68 5.30 -2.31
C LEU A 24 7.88 5.12 -1.38
N GLU A 25 8.82 6.06 -1.40
CA GLU A 25 10.05 5.98 -0.60
C GLU A 25 9.73 6.00 0.90
N GLU A 26 8.87 6.93 1.33
CA GLU A 26 8.41 6.99 2.73
C GLU A 26 7.66 5.72 3.14
N ALA A 27 6.87 5.14 2.23
CA ALA A 27 6.13 3.92 2.51
C ALA A 27 7.05 2.71 2.66
N GLN A 28 8.08 2.58 1.80
CA GLN A 28 9.10 1.52 1.92
C GLN A 28 9.90 1.65 3.22
N GLU A 29 10.28 2.87 3.61
CA GLU A 29 10.97 3.13 4.89
C GLU A 29 10.08 2.73 6.08
N THR A 30 8.78 3.05 6.01
CA THR A 30 7.81 2.69 7.04
C THR A 30 7.67 1.17 7.18
N LEU A 31 7.61 0.43 6.06
CA LEU A 31 7.56 -1.03 6.11
C LEU A 31 8.83 -1.62 6.74
N ALA A 32 10.01 -1.15 6.33
CA ALA A 32 11.27 -1.59 6.93
C ALA A 32 11.31 -1.32 8.46
N TRP A 33 10.77 -0.17 8.89
CA TRP A 33 10.63 0.14 10.30
C TRP A 33 9.66 -0.79 11.04
N ILE A 34 8.52 -1.15 10.42
CA ILE A 34 7.58 -2.12 10.99
C ILE A 34 8.25 -3.48 11.17
N GLU A 35 9.03 -3.95 10.20
CA GLU A 35 9.77 -5.22 10.30
C GLU A 35 10.78 -5.20 11.47
N ASP A 36 11.50 -4.08 11.64
CA ASP A 36 12.47 -3.92 12.72
C ASP A 36 11.81 -3.93 14.11
N VAL A 37 10.69 -3.22 14.27
CA VAL A 37 9.99 -3.09 15.55
C VAL A 37 9.23 -4.37 15.94
N THR A 38 8.62 -5.04 14.96
CA THR A 38 7.82 -6.25 15.20
C THR A 38 8.65 -7.53 15.19
N GLY A 39 9.81 -7.52 14.52
CA GLY A 39 10.61 -8.70 14.23
C GLY A 39 9.97 -9.66 13.23
N VAL A 40 8.86 -9.26 12.59
CA VAL A 40 8.14 -10.04 11.58
C VAL A 40 8.51 -9.52 10.20
N GLN A 41 8.87 -10.44 9.30
CA GLN A 41 9.21 -10.09 7.91
C GLN A 41 7.95 -10.12 7.04
N PHE A 42 7.86 -9.19 6.09
CA PHE A 42 6.85 -9.22 5.03
C PHE A 42 7.13 -10.35 4.03
N GLU A 43 6.09 -10.82 3.32
CA GLU A 43 6.25 -11.84 2.28
C GLU A 43 7.13 -11.37 1.11
N GLN A 44 7.10 -10.06 0.83
CA GLN A 44 7.94 -9.39 -0.15
C GLN A 44 8.75 -8.32 0.56
N SER A 45 10.03 -8.16 0.21
CA SER A 45 10.87 -7.16 0.84
C SER A 45 10.40 -5.74 0.49
N PRO A 46 10.43 -4.78 1.44
CA PRO A 46 10.03 -3.40 1.19
C PRO A 46 10.60 -2.75 -0.09
N PRO A 47 11.90 -2.87 -0.43
CA PRO A 47 12.44 -2.28 -1.66
C PRO A 47 11.90 -2.90 -2.95
N ASP A 48 11.33 -4.11 -2.92
CA ASP A 48 10.77 -4.76 -4.09
C ASP A 48 9.32 -4.33 -4.37
N MET A 49 8.66 -3.68 -3.42
CA MET A 49 7.31 -3.13 -3.59
C MET A 49 7.37 -1.79 -4.31
N GLN A 50 6.89 -1.73 -5.55
CA GLN A 50 7.06 -0.57 -6.44
C GLN A 50 5.79 0.27 -6.59
N THR A 51 4.67 -0.19 -6.02
CA THR A 51 3.37 0.47 -6.15
C THR A 51 2.66 0.62 -4.82
N ALA A 52 1.81 1.64 -4.72
CA ALA A 52 0.93 1.84 -3.57
C ALA A 52 -0.03 0.65 -3.34
N GLY A 53 -0.37 -0.08 -4.42
CA GLY A 53 -1.23 -1.27 -4.34
C GLY A 53 -0.55 -2.41 -3.60
N GLU A 54 0.70 -2.72 -3.94
CA GLU A 54 1.49 -3.77 -3.27
C GLU A 54 1.67 -3.47 -1.78
N ILE A 55 1.98 -2.23 -1.43
CA ILE A 55 2.09 -1.80 -0.03
C ILE A 55 0.75 -1.92 0.70
N SER A 56 -0.35 -1.52 0.05
CA SER A 56 -1.69 -1.67 0.63
C SER A 56 -2.06 -3.13 0.84
N ASP A 57 -1.72 -4.03 -0.09
CA ASP A 57 -2.03 -5.45 0.04
C ASP A 57 -1.21 -6.11 1.15
N ALA A 58 0.06 -5.71 1.33
CA ALA A 58 0.93 -6.20 2.40
C ALA A 58 0.44 -5.85 3.82
N LEU A 59 -0.31 -4.76 3.99
CA LEU A 59 -0.81 -4.29 5.30
C LEU A 59 -2.29 -4.59 5.55
N LYS A 60 -3.03 -5.00 4.51
CA LYS A 60 -4.50 -5.10 4.51
C LYS A 60 -5.05 -6.13 5.50
N ASP A 61 -4.32 -7.20 5.77
CA ASP A 61 -4.77 -8.25 6.70
C ASP A 61 -4.72 -7.80 8.17
N GLY A 62 -4.00 -6.70 8.44
CA GLY A 62 -3.83 -6.09 9.76
C GLY A 62 -2.92 -6.86 10.72
N VAL A 63 -2.36 -8.01 10.32
CA VAL A 63 -1.51 -8.84 11.19
C VAL A 63 -0.28 -8.06 11.64
N GLN A 64 0.35 -7.36 10.70
CA GLN A 64 1.57 -6.58 10.99
C GLN A 64 1.30 -5.23 11.67
N LEU A 65 0.02 -4.92 11.91
CA LEU A 65 -0.42 -3.69 12.56
C LEU A 65 -0.96 -3.91 13.99
N CYS A 66 -1.04 -5.16 14.46
CA CYS A 66 -1.53 -5.53 15.79
C CYS A 66 -0.39 -5.87 16.75
#